data_AF-A0A3E0WHD7-F1
#
_entry.id   AF-A0A3E0WHD7-F1
#
_cell.length_a   1.000
_cell.length_b   1.000
_cell.length_c   1.000
_cell.angle_alpha   90.00
_cell.angle_beta   90.00
_cell.angle_gamma   90.00
#
_symmetry.space_group_name_H-M   'P 1'
#
loop_
_entity.id
_entity.type
_entity.pdbx_description
1 polymer ?
#
loop_
_entity_poly.entity_id
_entity_poly.type
_entity_poly.pdbx_seq_one_letter_code
_entity_poly.pdbx_strand_id
1 'polypeptide(L)'
;MTLPETGVADMPTIKQLLTSNGYTGRPAIACDASTVIDHETVRTLREYNYQIIGRYLTGNVATGNGGVRSKAMTHEELSILALNGIRVFPIYQDGGYYHEYFVQGRGRSDAWKAIRAANELGFPSGTTIYFAVDYDAYGFQVENNIIPYLEEVRSVIDIAKGKGLPEYKLGVYGSRNTCIQAQGGNVSADYSFVGNMSTGYSGNLGFPMPKNWSFNQFHEMTIGLGGIGLALLGIDKNDYSGKDPGVSAVNPPDTSEVSKEYRAKHDAFIEIGKNIPGLQEFSPELFATNINFSATHRAFNIGNIVTVDVEFSEQLNPPTEGGTTTTLQVTPDGINGSHESLLGDNMAQFTQNRLGFYEDFIDNIATSIGTGAIQMTLKGAGTSAELKVTAFKEEIPVEGGGNLQLAVTVIFTVDIDMTDVTDAFTSKEAKVVGAVLGFVFLLALAVKTPAIVSGIAVASAIALLIGDQDDIDDGSA
;
A
#
# COMPACT_ATOMS: atom_id res chain seq x y z
N MET A 1 1.59 17.76 -24.73
CA MET A 1 0.59 18.78 -25.07
C MET A 1 0.38 18.74 -26.57
N THR A 2 -0.87 18.78 -27.01
CA THR A 2 -1.22 18.82 -28.43
C THR A 2 -1.15 20.26 -28.94
N LEU A 3 -0.48 20.47 -30.06
CA LEU A 3 -0.48 21.76 -30.77
C LEU A 3 -1.53 21.71 -31.89
N PRO A 4 -2.27 22.80 -32.15
CA PRO A 4 -3.09 22.91 -33.34
C PRO A 4 -2.22 22.77 -34.61
N GLU A 5 -2.58 21.87 -35.52
CA GLU A 5 -1.88 21.67 -36.80
C GLU A 5 -2.39 22.64 -37.88
N THR A 6 -2.49 23.93 -37.54
CA THR A 6 -3.02 24.96 -38.44
C THR A 6 -1.95 25.59 -39.33
N GLY A 7 -0.67 25.39 -39.00
CA GLY A 7 0.45 26.08 -39.63
C GLY A 7 0.55 27.57 -39.29
N VAL A 8 -0.27 28.07 -38.34
CA VAL A 8 -0.33 29.48 -37.95
C VAL A 8 0.06 29.63 -36.48
N ALA A 9 1.00 30.53 -36.19
CA ALA A 9 1.39 30.89 -34.82
C ALA A 9 0.40 31.92 -34.22
N ASP A 10 -0.86 31.51 -34.04
CA ASP A 10 -1.93 32.33 -33.46
C ASP A 10 -1.99 32.24 -31.93
N MET A 11 -2.94 32.95 -31.30
CA MET A 11 -3.06 33.00 -29.83
C MET A 11 -3.18 31.61 -29.18
N PRO A 12 -4.02 30.67 -29.66
CA PRO A 12 -4.04 29.29 -29.15
C PRO A 12 -2.67 28.62 -29.23
N THR A 13 -2.00 28.69 -30.38
CA THR A 13 -0.68 28.08 -30.60
C THR A 13 0.38 28.67 -29.67
N ILE A 14 0.42 29.99 -29.54
CA ILE A 14 1.34 30.69 -28.64
C ILE A 14 1.06 30.32 -27.18
N LYS A 15 -0.21 30.26 -26.74
CA LYS A 15 -0.54 29.89 -25.36
C LYS A 15 -0.11 28.47 -25.04
N GLN A 16 -0.28 27.50 -25.93
CA GLN A 16 0.21 26.13 -25.73
C GLN A 16 1.72 26.07 -25.46
N LEU A 17 2.50 27.03 -25.99
CA LEU A 17 3.95 27.07 -25.78
C LEU A 17 4.36 27.86 -24.53
N LEU A 18 3.57 28.85 -24.11
CA LEU A 18 3.94 29.80 -23.05
C LEU A 18 3.45 29.42 -21.66
N THR A 19 2.29 28.77 -21.53
CA THR A 19 1.74 28.39 -20.21
C THR A 19 1.64 26.88 -20.08
N SER A 20 1.80 26.38 -18.85
CA SER A 20 1.74 24.94 -18.56
C SER A 20 0.40 24.33 -18.98
N ASN A 21 -0.71 25.02 -18.68
CA ASN A 21 -2.08 24.65 -19.06
C ASN A 21 -2.44 24.97 -20.51
N GLY A 22 -1.64 25.82 -21.18
CA GLY A 22 -1.89 26.29 -22.52
C GLY A 22 -3.21 27.04 -22.71
N TYR A 23 -3.80 26.97 -23.92
CA TYR A 23 -5.13 27.48 -24.22
C TYR A 23 -6.22 26.53 -23.69
N THR A 24 -6.84 26.88 -22.57
CA THR A 24 -7.86 26.08 -21.88
C THR A 24 -9.17 25.89 -22.67
N GLY A 25 -9.42 26.76 -23.65
CA GLY A 25 -10.58 26.66 -24.55
C GLY A 25 -10.45 25.57 -25.62
N ARG A 26 -9.30 24.92 -25.77
CA ARG A 26 -9.12 23.84 -26.76
C ARG A 26 -10.01 22.63 -26.47
N PRO A 27 -10.51 21.90 -27.48
CA PRO A 27 -11.33 20.71 -27.25
C PRO A 27 -10.50 19.58 -26.62
N ALA A 28 -11.18 18.67 -25.92
CA ALA A 28 -10.59 17.46 -25.37
C ALA A 28 -11.57 16.30 -25.58
N ILE A 29 -11.04 15.10 -25.82
CA ILE A 29 -11.83 13.86 -25.89
C ILE A 29 -11.64 12.97 -24.66
N ALA A 30 -10.66 13.31 -23.81
CA ALA A 30 -10.42 12.68 -22.53
C ALA A 30 -10.72 13.67 -21.40
N CYS A 31 -11.19 13.15 -20.28
CA CYS A 31 -11.33 13.88 -19.03
C CYS A 31 -10.96 12.99 -17.86
N ASP A 32 -11.01 13.53 -16.65
CA ASP A 32 -11.13 12.77 -15.42
C ASP A 32 -12.16 13.47 -14.51
N ALA A 33 -12.70 12.72 -13.57
CA ALA A 33 -13.69 13.24 -12.65
C ALA A 33 -13.58 12.51 -11.32
N SER A 34 -13.81 13.21 -10.21
CA SER A 34 -13.95 12.58 -8.89
C SER A 34 -15.38 12.11 -8.60
N THR A 35 -16.36 12.53 -9.39
CA THR A 35 -17.77 12.10 -9.27
C THR A 35 -17.93 10.71 -9.88
N VAL A 36 -18.59 9.79 -9.15
CA VAL A 36 -18.97 8.47 -9.67
C VAL A 36 -19.99 8.64 -10.80
N ILE A 37 -19.73 8.03 -11.95
CA ILE A 37 -20.56 8.15 -13.15
C ILE A 37 -21.76 7.20 -13.07
N ASP A 38 -22.93 7.77 -13.35
CA ASP A 38 -24.23 7.12 -13.40
C ASP A 38 -24.88 7.26 -14.80
N HIS A 39 -26.12 6.80 -14.94
CA HIS A 39 -26.86 6.88 -16.20
C HIS A 39 -27.17 8.30 -16.69
N GLU A 40 -27.16 9.32 -15.83
CA GLU A 40 -27.41 10.71 -16.25
C GLU A 40 -26.11 11.39 -16.68
N THR A 41 -25.08 11.25 -15.86
CA THR A 41 -23.75 11.84 -16.09
C THR A 41 -23.04 11.19 -17.28
N VAL A 42 -23.23 9.90 -17.54
CA VAL A 42 -22.69 9.25 -18.76
C VAL A 42 -23.31 9.83 -20.04
N ARG A 43 -24.59 10.21 -20.02
CA ARG A 43 -25.25 10.88 -21.16
C ARG A 43 -24.65 12.26 -21.39
N THR A 44 -24.38 12.99 -20.31
CA THR A 44 -23.64 14.26 -20.39
C THR A 44 -22.25 14.07 -21.01
N LEU A 45 -21.48 13.05 -20.60
CA LEU A 45 -20.17 12.77 -21.21
C LEU A 45 -20.28 12.51 -22.73
N ARG A 46 -21.28 11.71 -23.15
CA ARG A 46 -21.52 11.40 -24.57
C ARG A 46 -21.90 12.63 -25.39
N GLU A 47 -22.82 13.45 -24.88
CA GLU A 47 -23.28 14.67 -25.55
C GLU A 47 -22.14 15.66 -25.77
N TYR A 48 -21.22 15.74 -24.80
CA TYR A 48 -20.02 16.59 -24.88
C TYR A 48 -18.82 15.91 -25.55
N ASN A 49 -19.02 14.76 -26.20
CA ASN A 49 -18.03 14.03 -27.00
C ASN A 49 -16.78 13.54 -26.22
N TYR A 50 -16.94 13.22 -24.94
CA TYR A 50 -15.91 12.53 -24.17
C TYR A 50 -15.94 11.02 -24.45
N GLN A 51 -14.74 10.46 -24.67
CA GLN A 51 -14.54 9.06 -25.08
C GLN A 51 -13.66 8.28 -24.11
N ILE A 52 -12.89 8.98 -23.27
CA ILE A 52 -12.00 8.38 -22.28
C ILE A 52 -12.14 9.17 -20.98
N ILE A 53 -12.28 8.48 -19.85
CA ILE A 53 -12.36 9.11 -18.53
C ILE A 53 -11.39 8.49 -17.53
N GLY A 54 -10.65 9.33 -16.83
CA GLY A 54 -9.86 8.96 -15.66
C GLY A 54 -10.74 8.85 -14.44
N ARG A 55 -10.66 7.73 -13.74
CA ARG A 55 -11.51 7.45 -12.57
C ARG A 55 -10.72 6.77 -11.46
N TYR A 56 -11.14 7.03 -10.22
CA TYR A 56 -10.37 6.63 -9.03
C TYR A 56 -10.66 5.22 -8.59
N LEU A 57 -9.62 4.44 -8.31
CA LEU A 57 -9.75 3.08 -7.77
C LEU A 57 -10.31 3.09 -6.34
N THR A 58 -9.97 4.11 -5.56
CA THR A 58 -10.23 4.17 -4.11
C THR A 58 -10.52 5.60 -3.65
N GLY A 59 -10.89 5.73 -2.37
CA GLY A 59 -10.86 6.99 -1.63
C GLY A 59 -12.15 7.80 -1.70
N ASN A 60 -12.12 8.92 -0.97
CA ASN A 60 -13.23 9.86 -0.85
C ASN A 60 -12.74 11.29 -1.12
N VAL A 61 -13.68 12.23 -1.30
CA VAL A 61 -13.39 13.67 -1.33
C VAL A 61 -14.30 14.44 -0.39
N ALA A 62 -13.80 15.56 0.11
CA ALA A 62 -14.62 16.51 0.84
C ALA A 62 -15.67 17.15 -0.08
N THR A 63 -16.81 17.48 0.52
CA THR A 63 -17.91 18.19 -0.14
C THR A 63 -18.01 19.60 0.43
N GLY A 64 -18.53 20.56 -0.35
CA GLY A 64 -18.57 21.98 0.02
C GLY A 64 -19.38 22.30 1.29
N ASN A 65 -20.17 21.35 1.81
CA ASN A 65 -20.93 21.48 3.06
C ASN A 65 -20.26 20.77 4.26
N GLY A 66 -18.99 20.38 4.13
CA GLY A 66 -18.23 19.70 5.19
C GLY A 66 -18.47 18.19 5.28
N GLY A 67 -19.29 17.60 4.40
CA GLY A 67 -19.43 16.15 4.28
C GLY A 67 -18.32 15.51 3.45
N VAL A 68 -18.38 14.19 3.30
CA VAL A 68 -17.48 13.39 2.48
C VAL A 68 -18.30 12.55 1.50
N ARG A 69 -17.82 12.40 0.26
CA ARG A 69 -18.41 11.48 -0.73
C ARG A 69 -17.36 10.56 -1.32
N SER A 70 -17.76 9.36 -1.71
CA SER A 70 -16.88 8.45 -2.44
C SER A 70 -16.48 9.03 -3.79
N LYS A 71 -15.23 8.76 -4.18
CA LYS A 71 -14.75 8.91 -5.57
C LYS A 71 -14.39 7.56 -6.21
N ALA A 72 -14.35 6.49 -5.41
CA ALA A 72 -13.98 5.14 -5.82
C ALA A 72 -14.98 4.58 -6.84
N MET A 73 -14.45 3.96 -7.90
CA MET A 73 -15.24 3.30 -8.93
C MET A 73 -16.01 2.09 -8.39
N THR A 74 -17.12 1.79 -9.06
CA THR A 74 -17.93 0.58 -8.81
C THR A 74 -18.05 -0.26 -10.07
N HIS A 75 -18.41 -1.54 -9.92
CA HIS A 75 -18.73 -2.42 -11.06
C HIS A 75 -19.89 -1.88 -11.91
N GLU A 76 -20.87 -1.23 -11.27
CA GLU A 76 -22.00 -0.59 -11.95
C GLU A 76 -21.54 0.57 -12.83
N GLU A 77 -20.70 1.47 -12.29
CA GLU A 77 -20.12 2.58 -13.05
C GLU A 77 -19.33 2.08 -14.28
N LEU A 78 -18.47 1.08 -14.11
CA LEU A 78 -17.68 0.51 -15.20
C LEU A 78 -18.56 -0.12 -16.29
N SER A 79 -19.67 -0.75 -15.91
CA SER A 79 -20.65 -1.30 -16.83
C SER A 79 -21.37 -0.19 -17.62
N ILE A 80 -21.77 0.89 -16.94
CA ILE A 80 -22.41 2.05 -17.55
C ILE A 80 -21.48 2.70 -18.59
N LEU A 81 -20.21 2.91 -18.23
CA LEU A 81 -19.21 3.49 -19.13
C LEU A 81 -18.96 2.62 -20.36
N ALA A 82 -18.79 1.30 -20.17
CA ALA A 82 -18.56 0.34 -21.25
C ALA A 82 -19.75 0.27 -22.23
N LEU A 83 -20.99 0.20 -21.73
CA LEU A 83 -22.20 0.17 -22.57
C LEU A 83 -22.38 1.46 -23.40
N ASN A 84 -21.82 2.57 -22.94
CA ASN A 84 -21.81 3.85 -23.66
C ASN A 84 -20.53 4.06 -24.49
N GLY A 85 -19.67 3.05 -24.60
CA GLY A 85 -18.44 3.11 -25.38
C GLY A 85 -17.41 4.12 -24.87
N ILE A 86 -17.42 4.42 -23.57
CA ILE A 86 -16.44 5.28 -22.91
C ILE A 86 -15.37 4.39 -22.27
N ARG A 87 -14.09 4.66 -22.58
CA ARG A 87 -12.95 3.93 -22.02
C ARG A 87 -12.50 4.55 -20.70
N VAL A 88 -11.87 3.75 -19.84
CA VAL A 88 -11.46 4.16 -18.49
C VAL A 88 -9.96 3.97 -18.28
N PHE A 89 -9.29 4.94 -17.65
CA PHE A 89 -7.96 4.73 -17.08
C PHE A 89 -7.99 4.89 -15.56
N PRO A 90 -7.47 3.92 -14.77
CA PRO A 90 -7.54 3.95 -13.32
C PRO A 90 -6.50 4.90 -12.70
N ILE A 91 -6.95 5.67 -11.71
CA ILE A 91 -6.15 6.60 -10.92
C ILE A 91 -6.12 6.11 -9.46
N TYR A 92 -4.95 6.10 -8.83
CA TYR A 92 -4.78 5.88 -7.40
C TYR A 92 -4.38 7.18 -6.70
N GLN A 93 -5.21 7.63 -5.76
CA GLN A 93 -4.98 8.86 -4.99
C GLN A 93 -5.72 8.82 -3.64
N ASP A 94 -5.19 8.08 -2.67
CA ASP A 94 -5.69 8.13 -1.28
C ASP A 94 -4.98 9.21 -0.43
N GLY A 95 -4.01 9.89 -1.03
CA GLY A 95 -3.38 11.09 -0.54
C GLY A 95 -2.56 11.73 -1.66
N GLY A 96 -1.28 11.99 -1.42
CA GLY A 96 -0.36 12.48 -2.43
C GLY A 96 -0.53 13.95 -2.83
N TYR A 97 -1.42 14.69 -2.16
CA TYR A 97 -1.61 16.14 -2.32
C TYR A 97 -0.78 16.98 -1.33
N TYR A 98 0.12 16.34 -0.58
CA TYR A 98 1.04 16.94 0.39
C TYR A 98 2.29 16.06 0.53
N HIS A 99 3.43 16.66 0.87
CA HIS A 99 4.73 15.99 0.79
C HIS A 99 4.97 14.92 1.88
N GLU A 100 4.39 15.09 3.06
CA GLU A 100 4.49 14.16 4.20
C GLU A 100 3.77 12.83 3.92
N TYR A 101 2.99 12.77 2.85
CA TYR A 101 2.44 11.51 2.37
C TYR A 101 3.57 10.57 1.88
N PHE A 102 4.59 11.10 1.21
CA PHE A 102 5.62 10.28 0.56
C PHE A 102 6.72 9.87 1.56
N VAL A 103 6.44 8.81 2.32
CA VAL A 103 7.34 8.20 3.32
C VAL A 103 7.66 6.75 2.98
N GLN A 104 8.75 6.23 3.53
CA GLN A 104 9.21 4.85 3.34
C GLN A 104 8.09 3.83 3.65
N GLY A 105 8.01 2.77 2.84
CA GLY A 105 7.02 1.70 2.93
C GLY A 105 5.64 2.06 2.37
N ARG A 106 5.31 3.36 2.21
CA ARG A 106 4.00 3.76 1.71
C ARG A 106 3.78 3.35 0.26
N GLY A 107 4.82 3.40 -0.59
CA GLY A 107 4.70 3.04 -1.99
C GLY A 107 4.29 1.58 -2.16
N ARG A 108 4.81 0.70 -1.30
CA ARG A 108 4.43 -0.73 -1.31
C ARG A 108 2.96 -0.94 -0.93
N SER A 109 2.53 -0.31 0.16
CA SER A 109 1.14 -0.40 0.66
C SER A 109 0.15 0.12 -0.39
N ASP A 110 0.44 1.30 -0.95
CA ASP A 110 -0.39 1.93 -1.97
C ASP A 110 -0.46 1.10 -3.25
N ALA A 111 0.66 0.52 -3.68
CA ALA A 111 0.70 -0.34 -4.85
C ALA A 111 -0.15 -1.59 -4.69
N TRP A 112 -0.04 -2.28 -3.55
CA TRP A 112 -0.89 -3.45 -3.27
C TRP A 112 -2.37 -3.08 -3.22
N LYS A 113 -2.72 -1.95 -2.58
CA LYS A 113 -4.09 -1.47 -2.53
C LYS A 113 -4.64 -1.15 -3.92
N ALA A 114 -3.83 -0.51 -4.78
CA ALA A 114 -4.21 -0.17 -6.14
C ALA A 114 -4.38 -1.41 -7.03
N ILE A 115 -3.41 -2.34 -7.01
CA ILE A 115 -3.46 -3.62 -7.75
C ILE A 115 -4.71 -4.41 -7.35
N ARG A 116 -4.99 -4.47 -6.05
CA ARG A 116 -6.16 -5.14 -5.50
C ARG A 116 -7.46 -4.52 -6.01
N ALA A 117 -7.65 -3.22 -5.82
CA ALA A 117 -8.85 -2.52 -6.25
C ALA A 117 -9.05 -2.67 -7.77
N ALA A 118 -7.98 -2.58 -8.56
CA ALA A 118 -8.04 -2.79 -10.00
C ALA A 118 -8.44 -4.23 -10.35
N ASN A 119 -7.88 -5.23 -9.68
CA ASN A 119 -8.22 -6.65 -9.91
C ASN A 119 -9.67 -6.97 -9.51
N GLU A 120 -10.13 -6.47 -8.37
CA GLU A 120 -11.51 -6.63 -7.90
C GLU A 120 -12.52 -6.01 -8.87
N LEU A 121 -12.19 -4.86 -9.44
CA LEU A 121 -12.99 -4.20 -10.48
C LEU A 121 -12.88 -4.89 -11.85
N GLY A 122 -11.96 -5.85 -12.01
CA GLY A 122 -11.81 -6.66 -13.22
C GLY A 122 -10.93 -6.03 -14.30
N PHE A 123 -10.06 -5.09 -13.96
CA PHE A 123 -9.15 -4.51 -14.94
C PHE A 123 -8.19 -5.59 -15.50
N PRO A 124 -8.04 -5.68 -16.83
CA PRO A 124 -7.22 -6.73 -17.44
C PRO A 124 -5.72 -6.44 -17.30
N SER A 125 -4.91 -7.48 -17.53
CA SER A 125 -3.46 -7.34 -17.69
C SER A 125 -3.13 -6.32 -18.78
N GLY A 126 -2.06 -5.55 -18.57
CA GLY A 126 -1.64 -4.46 -19.44
C GLY A 126 -2.26 -3.10 -19.11
N THR A 127 -3.24 -3.04 -18.19
CA THR A 127 -3.83 -1.79 -17.70
C THR A 127 -2.79 -0.97 -16.96
N THR A 128 -2.74 0.34 -17.22
CA THR A 128 -1.90 1.30 -16.51
C THR A 128 -2.65 1.91 -15.35
N ILE A 129 -2.07 1.85 -14.15
CA ILE A 129 -2.60 2.53 -12.96
C ILE A 129 -1.77 3.78 -12.72
N TYR A 130 -2.42 4.95 -12.69
CA TYR A 130 -1.78 6.23 -12.48
C TYR A 130 -1.72 6.61 -10.99
N PHE A 131 -0.53 6.54 -10.39
CA PHE A 131 -0.29 6.95 -9.00
C PHE A 131 -0.09 8.47 -8.93
N ALA A 132 -0.88 9.13 -8.07
CA ALA A 132 -0.95 10.58 -8.05
C ALA A 132 0.06 11.26 -7.12
N VAL A 133 0.78 12.23 -7.68
CA VAL A 133 1.55 13.27 -6.98
C VAL A 133 0.89 14.60 -7.28
N ASP A 134 -0.11 14.96 -6.47
CA ASP A 134 -1.08 16.03 -6.72
C ASP A 134 -0.77 17.31 -5.95
N TYR A 135 0.48 17.75 -6.03
CA TYR A 135 0.94 19.02 -5.47
C TYR A 135 2.16 19.55 -6.24
N ASP A 136 2.53 20.81 -5.99
CA ASP A 136 3.74 21.40 -6.56
C ASP A 136 4.99 20.89 -5.82
N ALA A 137 5.44 19.69 -6.19
CA ALA A 137 6.64 19.10 -5.62
C ALA A 137 7.91 19.81 -6.11
N TYR A 138 8.70 20.32 -5.18
CA TYR A 138 10.02 20.86 -5.48
C TYR A 138 10.98 19.74 -5.91
N GLY A 139 12.02 20.09 -6.66
CA GLY A 139 13.01 19.12 -7.17
C GLY A 139 13.56 18.18 -6.09
N PHE A 140 13.90 18.71 -4.91
CA PHE A 140 14.39 17.90 -3.79
C PHE A 140 13.32 16.98 -3.19
N GLN A 141 12.03 17.36 -3.22
CA GLN A 141 10.94 16.49 -2.77
C GLN A 141 10.67 15.39 -3.79
N VAL A 142 10.82 15.70 -5.09
CA VAL A 142 10.77 14.70 -6.15
C VAL A 142 11.87 13.67 -5.94
N GLU A 143 13.11 14.12 -5.79
CA GLU A 143 14.28 13.27 -5.62
C GLU A 143 14.25 12.45 -4.32
N ASN A 144 14.01 13.09 -3.18
CA ASN A 144 14.22 12.47 -1.86
C ASN A 144 12.99 11.72 -1.33
N ASN A 145 11.78 12.03 -1.83
CA ASN A 145 10.54 11.47 -1.27
C ASN A 145 9.74 10.71 -2.33
N ILE A 146 9.49 11.34 -3.48
CA ILE A 146 8.58 10.79 -4.50
C ILE A 146 9.24 9.67 -5.30
N ILE A 147 10.50 9.82 -5.73
CA ILE A 147 11.18 8.76 -6.48
C ILE A 147 11.34 7.49 -5.63
N PRO A 148 11.80 7.52 -4.37
CA PRO A 148 11.81 6.35 -3.50
C PRO A 148 10.43 5.69 -3.34
N TYR A 149 9.38 6.49 -3.13
CA TYR A 149 8.00 6.00 -3.10
C TYR A 149 7.60 5.29 -4.40
N LEU A 150 7.94 5.86 -5.56
CA LEU A 150 7.61 5.27 -6.86
C LEU A 150 8.46 4.04 -7.19
N GLU A 151 9.70 3.94 -6.69
CA GLU A 151 10.51 2.72 -6.79
C GLU A 151 9.90 1.58 -5.98
N GLU A 152 9.37 1.88 -4.79
CA GLU A 152 8.58 0.91 -4.01
C GLU A 152 7.33 0.47 -4.77
N VAL A 153 6.57 1.41 -5.36
CA VAL A 153 5.40 1.09 -6.19
C VAL A 153 5.81 0.18 -7.36
N ARG A 154 6.91 0.52 -8.05
CA ARG A 154 7.42 -0.26 -9.17
C ARG A 154 7.78 -1.68 -8.73
N SER A 155 8.48 -1.81 -7.61
CA SER A 155 8.88 -3.12 -7.08
C SER A 155 7.67 -4.03 -6.84
N VAL A 156 6.58 -3.50 -6.29
CA VAL A 156 5.34 -4.26 -6.06
C VAL A 156 4.64 -4.62 -7.37
N ILE A 157 4.56 -3.69 -8.32
CA ILE A 157 4.01 -3.96 -9.66
C ILE A 157 4.79 -5.09 -10.35
N ASP A 158 6.11 -5.13 -10.20
CA ASP A 158 6.94 -6.21 -10.76
C ASP A 158 6.79 -7.53 -10.02
N ILE A 159 6.73 -7.52 -8.69
CA ILE A 159 6.51 -8.72 -7.86
C ILE A 159 5.14 -9.34 -8.13
N ALA A 160 4.12 -8.53 -8.41
CA ALA A 160 2.78 -9.02 -8.73
C ALA A 160 2.73 -9.80 -10.06
N LYS A 161 3.68 -9.56 -10.97
CA LYS A 161 3.77 -10.32 -12.23
C LYS A 161 4.13 -11.78 -11.94
N GLY A 162 3.40 -12.70 -12.58
CA GLY A 162 3.62 -14.13 -12.39
C GLY A 162 3.03 -14.72 -11.10
N LYS A 163 2.36 -13.93 -10.25
CA LYS A 163 1.65 -14.40 -9.04
C LYS A 163 0.16 -14.67 -9.26
N GLY A 164 -0.27 -14.87 -10.51
CA GLY A 164 -1.68 -15.09 -10.85
C GLY A 164 -2.58 -13.85 -10.79
N LEU A 165 -2.00 -12.67 -10.57
CA LEU A 165 -2.67 -11.36 -10.68
C LEU A 165 -2.49 -10.77 -12.08
N PRO A 166 -3.38 -9.84 -12.51
CA PRO A 166 -3.18 -9.12 -13.76
C PRO A 166 -1.87 -8.33 -13.77
N GLU A 167 -1.17 -8.36 -14.91
CA GLU A 167 0.10 -7.65 -15.08
C GLU A 167 -0.15 -6.17 -15.35
N TYR A 168 -0.30 -5.37 -14.29
CA TYR A 168 -0.47 -3.93 -14.42
C TYR A 168 0.83 -3.20 -14.78
N LYS A 169 0.66 -2.00 -15.33
CA LYS A 169 1.73 -1.06 -15.66
C LYS A 169 1.74 0.12 -14.68
N LEU A 170 2.92 0.69 -14.46
CA LEU A 170 3.10 1.86 -13.62
C LEU A 170 2.86 3.14 -14.42
N GLY A 171 1.79 3.86 -14.12
CA GLY A 171 1.55 5.23 -14.54
C GLY A 171 1.84 6.22 -13.42
N VAL A 172 2.29 7.43 -13.75
CA VAL A 172 2.50 8.51 -12.76
C VAL A 172 1.70 9.73 -13.16
N TYR A 173 0.91 10.26 -12.22
CA TYR A 173 0.31 11.58 -12.32
C TYR A 173 1.12 12.60 -11.53
N GLY A 174 1.40 13.76 -12.13
CA GLY A 174 2.08 14.86 -11.46
C GLY A 174 2.66 15.89 -12.43
N SER A 175 3.49 16.80 -11.90
CA SER A 175 4.17 17.82 -12.72
C SER A 175 5.04 17.20 -13.82
N ARG A 176 5.41 18.01 -14.83
CA ARG A 176 6.32 17.58 -15.91
C ARG A 176 7.64 17.05 -15.36
N ASN A 177 8.27 17.77 -14.42
CA ASN A 177 9.51 17.34 -13.78
C ASN A 177 9.34 16.00 -13.05
N THR A 178 8.28 15.86 -12.24
CA THR A 178 7.97 14.59 -11.54
C THR A 178 7.85 13.44 -12.53
N CYS A 179 7.08 13.63 -13.60
CA CYS A 179 6.87 12.61 -14.63
C CYS A 179 8.17 12.28 -15.40
N ILE A 180 9.01 13.27 -15.71
CA ILE A 180 10.30 13.07 -16.39
C ILE A 180 11.23 12.24 -15.51
N GLN A 181 11.33 12.55 -14.22
CA GLN A 181 12.19 11.83 -13.29
C GLN A 181 11.69 10.39 -13.11
N ALA A 182 10.38 10.19 -12.95
CA ALA A 182 9.76 8.88 -12.83
C ALA A 182 9.89 8.02 -14.10
N GLN A 183 10.07 8.63 -15.28
CA GLN A 183 10.34 7.89 -16.52
C GLN A 183 11.72 7.20 -16.50
N GLY A 184 12.68 7.71 -15.71
CA GLY A 184 14.04 7.18 -15.62
C GLY A 184 14.27 6.24 -14.42
N GLY A 185 15.52 5.82 -14.27
CA GLY A 185 15.98 5.07 -13.10
C GLY A 185 15.23 3.74 -12.86
N ASN A 186 15.17 3.32 -11.59
CA ASN A 186 14.50 2.09 -11.21
C ASN A 186 12.96 2.22 -11.20
N VAL A 187 12.42 3.45 -11.25
CA VAL A 187 10.98 3.67 -11.38
C VAL A 187 10.49 3.20 -12.75
N SER A 188 11.13 3.68 -13.83
CA SER A 188 10.82 3.29 -15.21
C SER A 188 9.30 3.31 -15.50
N ALA A 189 8.63 4.42 -15.18
CA ALA A 189 7.19 4.56 -15.37
C ALA A 189 6.79 4.37 -16.84
N ASP A 190 5.81 3.49 -17.08
CA ASP A 190 5.35 3.12 -18.42
C ASP A 190 4.69 4.31 -19.14
N TYR A 191 3.90 5.10 -18.41
CA TYR A 191 3.21 6.28 -18.95
C TYR A 191 3.12 7.42 -17.94
N SER A 192 2.94 8.64 -18.46
CA SER A 192 2.69 9.83 -17.63
C SER A 192 1.32 10.44 -17.88
N PHE A 193 0.66 10.82 -16.79
CA PHE A 193 -0.53 11.66 -16.77
C PHE A 193 -0.13 13.04 -16.21
N VAL A 194 0.11 14.01 -17.08
CA VAL A 194 0.75 15.27 -16.67
C VAL A 194 -0.27 16.24 -16.09
N GLY A 195 -0.07 16.65 -14.83
CA GLY A 195 -0.84 17.68 -14.13
C GLY A 195 -0.41 19.09 -14.55
N ASN A 196 -0.96 19.60 -15.65
CA ASN A 196 -0.66 20.91 -16.20
C ASN A 196 -1.75 21.96 -15.88
N MET A 197 -2.73 21.65 -15.04
CA MET A 197 -3.81 22.59 -14.68
C MET A 197 -3.31 23.87 -14.01
N SER A 198 -2.28 23.77 -13.16
CA SER A 198 -1.70 24.92 -12.48
C SER A 198 -0.65 25.62 -13.33
N THR A 199 -0.83 26.93 -13.54
CA THR A 199 0.21 27.82 -14.08
C THR A 199 1.31 28.14 -13.07
N GLY A 200 1.11 27.79 -11.80
CA GLY A 200 2.03 28.08 -10.70
C GLY A 200 2.95 26.93 -10.33
N TYR A 201 2.68 25.70 -10.81
CA TYR A 201 3.51 24.55 -10.47
C TYR A 201 4.92 24.72 -11.04
N SER A 202 5.89 24.91 -10.13
CA SER A 202 7.31 25.03 -10.44
C SER A 202 7.82 23.85 -11.27
N GLY A 203 7.33 22.63 -10.99
CA GLY A 203 7.66 21.42 -11.74
C GLY A 203 7.18 21.38 -13.20
N ASN A 204 6.36 22.35 -13.64
CA ASN A 204 5.95 22.51 -15.04
C ASN A 204 6.74 23.60 -15.79
N LEU A 205 7.36 24.53 -15.07
CA LEU A 205 8.01 25.70 -15.66
C LEU A 205 9.42 25.33 -16.14
N GLY A 206 9.68 25.50 -17.44
CA GLY A 206 10.98 25.18 -18.05
C GLY A 206 11.21 23.69 -18.34
N PHE A 207 10.30 22.81 -17.92
CA PHE A 207 10.37 21.38 -18.23
C PHE A 207 9.58 21.03 -19.50
N PRO A 208 10.16 20.21 -20.41
CA PRO A 208 9.45 19.73 -21.58
C PRO A 208 8.34 18.74 -21.18
N MET A 209 7.50 18.34 -22.14
CA MET A 209 6.60 17.20 -21.90
C MET A 209 7.41 15.90 -21.79
N PRO A 210 7.13 15.02 -20.81
CA PRO A 210 7.77 13.71 -20.70
C PRO A 210 7.47 12.87 -21.95
N LYS A 211 8.42 12.06 -22.42
CA LYS A 211 8.29 11.37 -23.72
C LYS A 211 7.21 10.29 -23.69
N ASN A 212 6.90 9.74 -22.52
CA ASN A 212 5.90 8.70 -22.27
C ASN A 212 4.52 9.28 -21.88
N TRP A 213 4.25 10.58 -22.06
CA TRP A 213 2.95 11.16 -21.71
C TRP A 213 1.79 10.53 -22.50
N SER A 214 0.73 10.14 -21.79
CA SER A 214 -0.53 9.60 -22.33
C SER A 214 -1.67 10.60 -22.20
N PHE A 215 -1.77 11.21 -21.02
CA PHE A 215 -2.80 12.18 -20.67
C PHE A 215 -2.15 13.46 -20.16
N ASN A 216 -2.84 14.59 -20.32
CA ASN A 216 -2.35 15.90 -19.89
C ASN A 216 -3.52 16.75 -19.39
N GLN A 217 -3.66 16.87 -18.08
CA GLN A 217 -4.72 17.63 -17.40
C GLN A 217 -4.47 19.12 -17.52
N PHE A 218 -5.46 19.90 -17.94
CA PHE A 218 -5.24 21.31 -18.23
C PHE A 218 -6.35 22.29 -17.87
N HIS A 219 -7.57 21.83 -17.57
CA HIS A 219 -8.65 22.74 -17.21
C HIS A 219 -9.79 22.04 -16.48
N GLU A 220 -10.08 22.50 -15.26
CA GLU A 220 -11.28 22.15 -14.51
C GLU A 220 -12.50 22.92 -15.01
N MET A 221 -13.63 22.24 -15.16
CA MET A 221 -14.91 22.85 -15.50
C MET A 221 -16.11 21.97 -15.10
N THR A 222 -17.31 22.53 -15.19
CA THR A 222 -18.56 21.76 -15.12
C THR A 222 -19.21 21.72 -16.50
N ILE A 223 -19.65 20.52 -16.92
CA ILE A 223 -20.43 20.29 -18.14
C ILE A 223 -21.86 19.85 -17.80
N GLY A 224 -22.75 19.91 -18.79
CA GLY A 224 -24.18 19.59 -18.62
C GLY A 224 -25.05 20.84 -18.42
N LEU A 225 -26.37 20.64 -18.53
CA LEU A 225 -27.36 21.72 -18.45
C LEU A 225 -28.19 21.70 -17.16
N GLY A 226 -28.05 20.66 -16.32
CA GLY A 226 -28.72 20.57 -15.02
C GLY A 226 -30.23 20.32 -15.11
N GLY A 227 -30.69 19.62 -16.14
CA GLY A 227 -32.10 19.27 -16.37
C GLY A 227 -32.35 17.76 -16.47
N ILE A 228 -33.62 17.35 -16.58
CA ILE A 228 -34.01 15.94 -16.68
C ILE A 228 -33.28 15.31 -17.88
N GLY A 229 -32.41 14.34 -17.61
CA GLY A 229 -31.67 13.59 -18.62
C GLY A 229 -30.25 14.05 -18.91
N LEU A 230 -29.81 15.23 -18.44
CA LEU A 230 -28.44 15.75 -18.57
C LEU A 230 -28.00 16.44 -17.27
N ALA A 231 -27.45 15.62 -16.36
CA ALA A 231 -26.93 16.08 -15.07
C ALA A 231 -25.68 16.95 -15.25
N LEU A 232 -25.47 17.87 -14.29
CA LEU A 232 -24.21 18.61 -14.18
C LEU A 232 -23.11 17.65 -13.73
N LEU A 233 -21.94 17.73 -14.37
CA LEU A 233 -20.78 16.92 -14.04
C LEU A 233 -19.53 17.81 -14.01
N GLY A 234 -18.87 17.87 -12.85
CA GLY A 234 -17.54 18.45 -12.71
C GLY A 234 -16.50 17.50 -13.31
N ILE A 235 -15.65 18.03 -14.19
CA ILE A 235 -14.58 17.30 -14.88
C ILE A 235 -13.30 18.14 -14.98
N ASP A 236 -12.19 17.44 -15.15
CA ASP A 236 -10.94 18.02 -15.62
C ASP A 236 -10.66 17.58 -17.06
N LYS A 237 -10.32 18.52 -17.93
CA LYS A 237 -10.02 18.24 -19.35
C LYS A 237 -8.61 17.70 -19.51
N ASN A 238 -8.51 16.62 -20.28
CA ASN A 238 -7.27 15.93 -20.57
C ASN A 238 -6.97 15.93 -22.08
N ASP A 239 -5.79 16.43 -22.49
CA ASP A 239 -5.29 16.10 -23.83
C ASP A 239 -4.90 14.62 -23.84
N TYR A 240 -5.03 14.00 -25.01
CA TYR A 240 -4.75 12.59 -25.21
C TYR A 240 -3.68 12.40 -26.29
N SER A 241 -2.61 11.67 -25.99
CA SER A 241 -1.50 11.44 -26.93
C SER A 241 -1.70 10.24 -27.86
N GLY A 242 -2.66 9.35 -27.57
CA GLY A 242 -2.83 8.09 -28.28
C GLY A 242 -2.03 6.91 -27.71
N LYS A 243 -1.22 7.11 -26.67
CA LYS A 243 -0.31 6.07 -26.15
C LYS A 243 -0.96 5.02 -25.25
N ASP A 244 -1.76 5.47 -24.28
CA ASP A 244 -2.57 4.58 -23.45
C ASP A 244 -4.01 4.57 -23.99
N PRO A 245 -4.52 3.48 -24.57
CA PRO A 245 -5.90 3.44 -25.08
C PRO A 245 -6.96 3.59 -23.98
N GLY A 246 -6.61 3.39 -22.71
CA GLY A 246 -7.56 3.10 -21.64
C GLY A 246 -8.22 1.73 -21.85
N VAL A 247 -9.10 1.37 -20.92
CA VAL A 247 -9.78 0.08 -20.87
C VAL A 247 -11.21 0.24 -21.33
N SER A 248 -11.62 -0.53 -22.34
CA SER A 248 -12.98 -0.47 -22.90
C SER A 248 -13.99 -1.40 -22.21
N ALA A 249 -13.51 -2.39 -21.47
CA ALA A 249 -14.31 -3.31 -20.69
C ALA A 249 -13.46 -3.97 -19.61
N VAL A 250 -14.09 -4.31 -18.50
CA VAL A 250 -13.49 -5.06 -17.38
C VAL A 250 -14.11 -6.45 -17.31
N ASN A 251 -13.37 -7.41 -16.79
CA ASN A 251 -13.86 -8.76 -16.50
C ASN A 251 -13.60 -9.05 -15.01
N PRO A 252 -14.56 -8.71 -14.13
CA PRO A 252 -14.43 -9.01 -12.71
C PRO A 252 -14.18 -10.51 -12.52
N PRO A 253 -13.28 -10.92 -11.62
CA PRO A 253 -13.08 -12.32 -11.31
C PRO A 253 -14.42 -12.98 -10.96
N ASP A 254 -14.70 -14.13 -11.58
CA ASP A 254 -15.94 -14.87 -11.40
C ASP A 254 -15.93 -15.49 -9.99
N THR A 255 -16.40 -14.75 -8.98
CA THR A 255 -16.57 -15.28 -7.63
C THR A 255 -17.93 -14.90 -7.10
N SER A 256 -18.77 -15.92 -6.96
CA SER A 256 -20.09 -15.81 -6.33
C SER A 256 -20.03 -15.31 -4.88
N GLU A 257 -18.87 -15.26 -4.21
CA GLU A 257 -18.69 -14.57 -2.93
C GLU A 257 -17.22 -14.20 -2.69
N VAL A 258 -16.83 -12.95 -2.92
CA VAL A 258 -16.02 -12.27 -1.90
C VAL A 258 -17.04 -11.68 -0.95
N SER A 259 -17.44 -12.45 0.08
CA SER A 259 -18.44 -11.97 1.04
C SER A 259 -17.94 -10.71 1.74
N LYS A 260 -18.85 -9.86 2.21
CA LYS A 260 -18.48 -8.66 2.99
C LYS A 260 -17.62 -9.03 4.21
N GLU A 261 -17.87 -10.22 4.76
CA GLU A 261 -17.09 -10.82 5.83
C GLU A 261 -15.66 -11.15 5.41
N TYR A 262 -15.47 -11.71 4.21
CA TYR A 262 -14.12 -11.93 3.68
C TYR A 262 -13.37 -10.60 3.57
N ARG A 263 -13.99 -9.55 3.01
CA ARG A 263 -13.35 -8.22 2.90
C ARG A 263 -12.95 -7.67 4.26
N ALA A 264 -13.85 -7.76 5.23
CA ALA A 264 -13.60 -7.33 6.60
C ALA A 264 -12.42 -8.09 7.24
N LYS A 265 -12.36 -9.43 7.11
CA LYS A 265 -11.24 -10.26 7.59
C LYS A 265 -9.92 -9.91 6.89
N HIS A 266 -9.98 -9.70 5.59
CA HIS A 266 -8.82 -9.33 4.79
C HIS A 266 -8.27 -7.97 5.20
N ASP A 267 -9.11 -6.93 5.28
CA ASP A 267 -8.65 -5.60 5.68
C ASP A 267 -8.08 -5.61 7.11
N ALA A 268 -8.70 -6.36 8.03
CA ALA A 268 -8.14 -6.59 9.37
C ALA A 268 -6.77 -7.26 9.33
N PHE A 269 -6.56 -8.28 8.50
CA PHE A 269 -5.25 -8.89 8.33
C PHE A 269 -4.24 -7.88 7.75
N ILE A 270 -4.60 -7.06 6.77
CA ILE A 270 -3.68 -6.06 6.20
C ILE A 270 -3.21 -5.08 7.28
N GLU A 271 -4.11 -4.62 8.14
CA GLU A 271 -3.77 -3.74 9.25
C GLU A 271 -2.80 -4.38 10.24
N ILE A 272 -3.00 -5.65 10.59
CA ILE A 272 -2.12 -6.38 11.50
C ILE A 272 -0.78 -6.70 10.82
N GLY A 273 -0.84 -7.40 9.69
CA GLY A 273 0.29 -7.99 9.00
C GLY A 273 1.32 -6.98 8.51
N LYS A 274 0.90 -5.74 8.16
CA LYS A 274 1.84 -4.68 7.73
C LYS A 274 2.81 -4.26 8.85
N ASN A 275 2.44 -4.50 10.10
CA ASN A 275 3.24 -4.16 11.27
C ASN A 275 4.08 -5.35 11.76
N ILE A 276 4.00 -6.50 11.09
CA ILE A 276 4.84 -7.66 11.38
C ILE A 276 6.14 -7.53 10.56
N PRO A 277 7.31 -7.39 11.20
CA PRO A 277 8.57 -7.16 10.50
C PRO A 277 8.85 -8.21 9.42
N GLY A 278 9.10 -7.76 8.20
CA GLY A 278 9.48 -8.63 7.08
C GLY A 278 8.34 -9.41 6.43
N LEU A 279 7.14 -9.45 7.01
CA LEU A 279 6.09 -10.33 6.50
C LEU A 279 5.60 -9.92 5.10
N GLN A 280 5.55 -8.63 4.82
CA GLN A 280 5.20 -8.12 3.48
C GLN A 280 6.30 -8.41 2.45
N GLU A 281 7.56 -8.41 2.88
CA GLU A 281 8.72 -8.69 2.05
C GLU A 281 8.83 -10.17 1.71
N PHE A 282 8.62 -11.03 2.71
CA PHE A 282 8.72 -12.48 2.54
C PHE A 282 7.50 -13.08 1.85
N SER A 283 6.30 -12.53 2.10
CA SER A 283 5.04 -13.18 1.69
C SER A 283 4.01 -12.19 1.16
N PRO A 284 4.31 -11.46 0.09
CA PRO A 284 3.40 -10.46 -0.45
C PRO A 284 2.04 -11.02 -0.87
N GLU A 285 1.99 -12.29 -1.28
CA GLU A 285 0.76 -13.01 -1.62
C GLU A 285 -0.22 -13.13 -0.45
N LEU A 286 0.25 -13.09 0.80
CA LEU A 286 -0.64 -13.03 1.95
C LEU A 286 -1.35 -11.70 2.05
N PHE A 287 -0.90 -10.63 1.39
CA PHE A 287 -1.56 -9.33 1.39
C PHE A 287 -2.42 -9.11 0.13
N ALA A 288 -2.54 -10.14 -0.72
CA ALA A 288 -3.35 -10.14 -1.93
C ALA A 288 -4.77 -10.69 -1.67
N THR A 289 -5.68 -10.48 -2.63
CA THR A 289 -7.03 -11.07 -2.55
C THR A 289 -7.00 -12.58 -2.83
N ASN A 290 -7.83 -13.31 -2.08
CA ASN A 290 -7.98 -14.78 -2.01
C ASN A 290 -7.09 -15.55 -1.01
N ILE A 291 -6.73 -14.93 0.12
CA ILE A 291 -6.14 -15.63 1.26
C ILE A 291 -7.14 -16.66 1.78
N ASN A 292 -6.69 -17.91 1.90
CA ASN A 292 -7.46 -18.92 2.61
C ASN A 292 -7.27 -18.74 4.12
N PHE A 293 -8.22 -18.06 4.78
CA PHE A 293 -8.24 -17.87 6.24
C PHE A 293 -8.44 -19.16 7.05
N SER A 294 -8.55 -20.32 6.40
CA SER A 294 -8.63 -21.63 7.04
C SER A 294 -7.38 -22.49 6.83
N ALA A 295 -6.32 -21.93 6.23
CA ALA A 295 -5.07 -22.63 5.97
C ALA A 295 -3.88 -21.95 6.68
N THR A 296 -2.87 -22.74 7.03
CA THR A 296 -1.53 -22.26 7.37
C THR A 296 -0.79 -21.90 6.08
N HIS A 297 -0.19 -20.72 6.03
CA HIS A 297 0.56 -20.23 4.88
C HIS A 297 2.05 -20.13 5.20
N ARG A 298 2.89 -20.78 4.39
CA ARG A 298 4.34 -20.68 4.48
C ARG A 298 4.79 -19.32 3.97
N ALA A 299 5.19 -18.46 4.89
CA ALA A 299 5.64 -17.12 4.61
C ALA A 299 7.11 -17.08 4.14
N PHE A 300 7.97 -17.83 4.82
CA PHE A 300 9.41 -17.82 4.55
C PHE A 300 10.06 -19.15 4.91
N ASN A 301 11.14 -19.51 4.21
CA ASN A 301 11.94 -20.70 4.53
C ASN A 301 13.41 -20.50 4.09
N ILE A 302 14.34 -20.87 4.98
CA ILE A 302 15.76 -21.08 4.64
C ILE A 302 16.11 -22.55 4.92
N GLY A 303 16.02 -23.39 3.90
CA GLY A 303 16.33 -24.82 4.00
C GLY A 303 15.58 -25.49 5.16
N ASN A 304 16.32 -26.18 6.03
CA ASN A 304 15.77 -26.80 7.24
C ASN A 304 15.98 -25.94 8.50
N ILE A 305 16.53 -24.73 8.37
CA ILE A 305 17.06 -23.97 9.50
C ILE A 305 16.02 -23.00 10.05
N VAL A 306 15.29 -22.29 9.18
CA VAL A 306 14.29 -21.29 9.60
C VAL A 306 13.04 -21.44 8.75
N THR A 307 11.88 -21.43 9.39
CA THR A 307 10.58 -21.31 8.73
C THR A 307 9.73 -20.24 9.39
N VAL A 308 8.99 -19.49 8.58
CA VAL A 308 7.96 -18.57 9.05
C VAL A 308 6.64 -19.01 8.44
N ASP A 309 5.65 -19.27 9.27
CA ASP A 309 4.30 -19.66 8.89
C ASP A 309 3.29 -18.63 9.43
N VAL A 310 2.20 -18.40 8.70
CA VAL A 310 1.08 -17.54 9.11
C VAL A 310 -0.18 -18.38 9.20
N GLU A 311 -0.83 -18.35 10.36
CA GLU A 311 -2.08 -19.03 10.64
C GLU A 311 -3.18 -18.03 10.98
N PHE A 312 -4.40 -18.40 10.62
CA PHE A 312 -5.60 -17.61 10.83
C PHE A 312 -6.60 -18.42 11.65
N SER A 313 -7.29 -17.76 12.58
CA SER A 313 -8.35 -18.38 13.37
C SER A 313 -9.45 -17.38 13.67
N GLU A 314 -10.70 -17.82 13.54
CA GLU A 314 -11.87 -17.05 13.99
C GLU A 314 -12.20 -17.31 15.46
N GLN A 315 -11.45 -18.19 16.14
CA GLN A 315 -11.60 -18.44 17.56
C GLN A 315 -10.58 -17.62 18.35
N LEU A 316 -11.09 -16.75 19.21
CA LEU A 316 -10.30 -16.06 20.22
C LEU A 316 -10.23 -16.95 21.47
N ASN A 317 -9.07 -17.53 21.71
CA ASN A 317 -8.75 -18.20 22.97
C ASN A 317 -7.34 -17.81 23.37
N PRO A 318 -7.07 -16.55 23.76
CA PRO A 318 -5.76 -16.19 24.30
C PRO A 318 -5.54 -16.97 25.61
N PRO A 319 -4.57 -17.92 25.70
CA PRO A 319 -4.27 -18.58 26.95
C PRO A 319 -3.92 -17.61 28.08
N THR A 320 -4.27 -18.01 29.30
CA THR A 320 -3.90 -17.34 30.55
C THR A 320 -2.37 -17.28 30.67
N GLU A 321 -1.84 -16.17 31.17
CA GLU A 321 -0.40 -15.99 31.38
C GLU A 321 0.21 -17.12 32.21
N GLY A 322 1.38 -17.61 31.80
CA GLY A 322 2.10 -18.65 32.55
C GLY A 322 3.15 -19.40 31.73
N GLY A 323 4.19 -19.88 32.42
CA GLY A 323 5.27 -20.65 31.81
C GLY A 323 6.02 -19.84 30.73
N THR A 324 5.88 -20.27 29.47
CA THR A 324 6.51 -19.65 28.29
C THR A 324 5.57 -18.81 27.44
N THR A 325 4.41 -18.42 27.99
CA THR A 325 3.40 -17.60 27.30
C THR A 325 3.13 -16.30 28.05
N THR A 326 3.14 -15.20 27.30
CA THR A 326 2.78 -13.86 27.76
C THR A 326 1.66 -13.30 26.90
N THR A 327 0.68 -12.66 27.51
CA THR A 327 -0.51 -12.12 26.84
C THR A 327 -0.76 -10.68 27.25
N LEU A 328 -0.75 -9.76 26.29
CA LEU A 328 -1.06 -8.36 26.48
C LEU A 328 -2.49 -8.07 26.09
N GLN A 329 -3.25 -7.47 26.99
CA GLN A 329 -4.59 -7.01 26.69
C GLN A 329 -4.53 -5.61 26.08
N VAL A 330 -5.27 -5.39 25.00
CA VAL A 330 -5.33 -4.13 24.28
C VAL A 330 -6.75 -3.61 24.32
N THR A 331 -6.89 -2.36 24.77
CA THR A 331 -8.14 -1.62 24.80
C THR A 331 -8.02 -0.37 23.92
N PRO A 332 -9.12 0.34 23.65
CA PRO A 332 -9.07 1.60 22.92
C PRO A 332 -8.19 2.68 23.59
N ASP A 333 -7.93 2.55 24.89
CA ASP A 333 -7.10 3.46 25.68
C ASP A 333 -5.60 3.06 25.66
N GLY A 334 -5.25 1.97 24.99
CA GLY A 334 -3.90 1.45 24.86
C GLY A 334 -3.72 0.05 25.45
N ILE A 335 -2.47 -0.31 25.73
CA ILE A 335 -2.12 -1.61 26.31
C ILE A 335 -2.34 -1.58 27.82
N ASN A 336 -3.06 -2.56 28.35
CA ASN A 336 -3.28 -2.69 29.79
C ASN A 336 -2.10 -3.43 30.43
N GLY A 337 -1.07 -2.68 30.84
CA GLY A 337 0.18 -3.15 31.43
C GLY A 337 1.35 -2.23 31.09
N SER A 338 2.49 -2.34 31.78
CA SER A 338 3.71 -1.60 31.39
C SER A 338 4.62 -2.47 30.49
N HIS A 339 5.37 -1.87 29.56
CA HIS A 339 6.45 -2.58 28.83
C HIS A 339 7.46 -3.24 29.78
N GLU A 340 7.59 -2.73 31.00
CA GLU A 340 8.42 -3.31 32.07
C GLU A 340 7.86 -4.66 32.58
N SER A 341 6.54 -4.85 32.56
CA SER A 341 5.90 -6.11 32.92
C SER A 341 6.21 -7.23 31.90
N LEU A 342 6.40 -6.85 30.63
CA LEU A 342 6.83 -7.69 29.51
C LEU A 342 8.31 -8.03 29.58
N LEU A 343 9.17 -7.01 29.61
CA LEU A 343 10.62 -7.15 29.50
C LEU A 343 11.27 -7.61 30.81
N GLY A 344 10.59 -7.43 31.94
CA GLY A 344 11.12 -7.74 33.27
C GLY A 344 12.39 -6.95 33.60
N ASP A 345 13.16 -7.44 34.58
CA ASP A 345 14.39 -6.79 35.06
C ASP A 345 15.52 -6.76 34.00
N ASN A 346 15.35 -7.47 32.87
CA ASN A 346 16.30 -7.53 31.76
C ASN A 346 16.19 -6.37 30.78
N MET A 347 15.27 -5.41 30.98
CA MET A 347 15.22 -4.18 30.19
C MET A 347 16.59 -3.47 30.14
N ALA A 348 17.38 -3.56 31.21
CA ALA A 348 18.74 -3.02 31.29
C ALA A 348 19.78 -3.74 30.40
N GLN A 349 19.47 -4.93 29.86
CA GLN A 349 20.36 -5.69 28.97
C GLN A 349 20.17 -5.32 27.49
N PHE A 350 19.09 -4.62 27.15
CA PHE A 350 18.85 -4.16 25.79
C PHE A 350 19.42 -2.75 25.57
N THR A 351 19.97 -2.51 24.39
CA THR A 351 20.35 -1.15 23.96
C THR A 351 19.09 -0.31 23.77
N GLN A 352 19.19 1.02 23.93
CA GLN A 352 18.05 1.93 23.73
C GLN A 352 17.39 1.77 22.35
N ASN A 353 18.18 1.54 21.31
CA ASN A 353 17.68 1.32 19.95
C ASN A 353 16.82 0.05 19.84
N ARG A 354 17.21 -1.04 20.53
CA ARG A 354 16.45 -2.29 20.54
C ARG A 354 15.16 -2.18 21.35
N LEU A 355 15.22 -1.49 22.49
CA LEU A 355 14.02 -1.20 23.28
C LEU A 355 13.02 -0.40 22.46
N GLY A 356 13.47 0.68 21.80
CA GLY A 356 12.60 1.48 20.92
C GLY A 356 11.96 0.66 19.81
N PHE A 357 12.71 -0.22 19.15
CA PHE A 357 12.16 -1.13 18.14
C PHE A 357 11.05 -2.05 18.69
N TYR A 358 11.21 -2.59 19.90
CA TYR A 358 10.22 -3.47 20.52
C TYR A 358 8.95 -2.72 20.95
N GLU A 359 9.12 -1.54 21.53
CA GLU A 359 8.00 -0.66 21.89
C GLU A 359 7.20 -0.30 20.63
N ASP A 360 7.89 0.15 19.57
CA ASP A 360 7.26 0.48 18.29
C ASP A 360 6.52 -0.73 17.70
N PHE A 361 7.13 -1.93 17.72
CA PHE A 361 6.49 -3.14 17.21
C PHE A 361 5.19 -3.46 17.96
N ILE A 362 5.24 -3.46 19.29
CA ILE A 362 4.09 -3.79 20.14
C ILE A 362 2.99 -2.72 19.97
N ASP A 363 3.34 -1.43 20.00
CA ASP A 363 2.40 -0.32 19.86
C ASP A 363 1.72 -0.30 18.49
N ASN A 364 2.46 -0.60 17.42
CA ASN A 364 1.91 -0.66 16.07
C ASN A 364 0.92 -1.84 15.91
N ILE A 365 1.22 -3.00 16.50
CA ILE A 365 0.29 -4.13 16.50
C ILE A 365 -0.93 -3.80 17.35
N ALA A 366 -0.75 -3.22 18.54
CA ALA A 366 -1.84 -2.81 19.44
C ALA A 366 -2.80 -1.82 18.77
N THR A 367 -2.25 -0.81 18.11
CA THR A 367 -3.01 0.17 17.32
C THR A 367 -3.81 -0.52 16.20
N SER A 368 -3.23 -1.54 15.58
CA SER A 368 -3.86 -2.25 14.45
C SER A 368 -4.97 -3.20 14.88
N ILE A 369 -4.91 -3.77 16.09
CA ILE A 369 -6.01 -4.58 16.62
C ILE A 369 -7.11 -3.73 17.26
N GLY A 370 -6.77 -2.61 17.90
CA GLY A 370 -7.72 -1.69 18.55
C GLY A 370 -8.33 -2.23 19.83
N THR A 371 -8.96 -3.40 19.80
CA THR A 371 -9.43 -4.14 20.98
C THR A 371 -9.15 -5.62 20.79
N GLY A 372 -8.54 -6.23 21.81
CA GLY A 372 -8.21 -7.65 21.85
C GLY A 372 -6.92 -7.92 22.61
N ALA A 373 -6.04 -8.73 22.04
CA ALA A 373 -4.81 -9.13 22.72
C ALA A 373 -3.63 -9.37 21.77
N ILE A 374 -2.42 -9.24 22.30
CA ILE A 374 -1.18 -9.70 21.66
C ILE A 374 -0.61 -10.80 22.53
N GLN A 375 -0.38 -11.98 21.95
CA GLN A 375 0.20 -13.10 22.66
C GLN A 375 1.52 -13.52 22.06
N MET A 376 2.45 -13.87 22.94
CA MET A 376 3.77 -14.37 22.60
C MET A 376 3.99 -15.69 23.33
N THR A 377 4.32 -16.74 22.59
CA THR A 377 4.61 -18.07 23.14
C THR A 377 5.94 -18.58 22.59
N LEU A 378 6.86 -18.96 23.47
CA LEU A 378 8.10 -19.64 23.10
C LEU A 378 8.03 -21.11 23.49
N LYS A 379 8.44 -22.02 22.61
CA LYS A 379 8.59 -23.45 22.92
C LYS A 379 9.96 -23.91 22.44
N GLY A 380 10.75 -24.50 23.32
CA GLY A 380 12.02 -25.14 22.98
C GLY A 380 11.90 -26.67 23.12
N ALA A 381 12.47 -27.41 22.17
CA ALA A 381 12.62 -28.86 22.23
C ALA A 381 13.94 -29.28 21.58
N GLY A 382 14.98 -29.54 22.39
CA GLY A 382 16.29 -29.97 21.91
C GLY A 382 16.92 -28.93 20.98
N THR A 383 17.12 -29.29 19.71
CA THR A 383 17.71 -28.41 18.68
C THR A 383 16.69 -27.55 17.94
N SER A 384 15.43 -27.48 18.40
CA SER A 384 14.40 -26.64 17.77
C SER A 384 13.76 -25.69 18.76
N ALA A 385 13.53 -24.45 18.31
CA ALA A 385 12.74 -23.44 18.98
C ALA A 385 11.59 -22.97 18.08
N GLU A 386 10.41 -22.81 18.67
CA GLU A 386 9.21 -22.25 18.04
C GLU A 386 8.78 -20.99 18.81
N LEU A 387 8.72 -19.87 18.13
CA LEU A 387 8.13 -18.63 18.61
C LEU A 387 6.80 -18.40 17.90
N LYS A 388 5.71 -18.23 18.65
CA LYS A 388 4.41 -17.78 18.12
C LYS A 388 4.09 -16.39 18.61
N VAL A 389 3.79 -15.48 17.68
CA VAL A 389 3.22 -14.16 17.96
C VAL A 389 1.81 -14.13 17.39
N THR A 390 0.80 -13.97 18.24
CA THR A 390 -0.61 -13.93 17.83
C THR A 390 -1.21 -12.58 18.15
N ALA A 391 -1.76 -11.91 17.12
CA ALA A 391 -2.57 -10.72 17.27
C ALA A 391 -4.05 -11.11 17.19
N PHE A 392 -4.79 -10.82 18.25
CA PHE A 392 -6.22 -11.08 18.39
C PHE A 392 -6.97 -9.75 18.21
N LYS A 393 -7.82 -9.65 17.18
CA LYS A 393 -8.70 -8.52 16.92
C LYS A 393 -10.15 -8.94 17.10
N GLU A 394 -10.85 -8.31 18.05
CA GLU A 394 -12.20 -8.76 18.47
C GLU A 394 -13.34 -8.01 17.77
N GLU A 395 -13.09 -6.78 17.33
CA GLU A 395 -14.12 -5.91 16.76
C GLU A 395 -13.79 -5.54 15.31
N ILE A 396 -14.20 -6.39 14.37
CA ILE A 396 -14.04 -6.15 12.93
C ILE A 396 -15.42 -5.85 12.31
N PRO A 397 -15.73 -4.59 11.99
CA PRO A 397 -17.03 -4.23 11.45
C PRO A 397 -17.25 -4.78 10.03
N VAL A 398 -18.43 -5.33 9.78
CA VAL A 398 -18.86 -5.79 8.45
C VAL A 398 -19.86 -4.80 7.86
N GLU A 399 -19.64 -4.42 6.60
CA GLU A 399 -20.56 -3.56 5.88
C GLU A 399 -21.97 -4.17 5.79
N GLY A 400 -22.99 -3.44 6.22
CA GLY A 400 -24.37 -3.96 6.30
C GLY A 400 -24.74 -4.58 7.66
N GLY A 401 -23.81 -4.57 8.62
CA GLY A 401 -24.06 -4.92 10.02
C GLY A 401 -23.35 -6.20 10.47
N GLY A 402 -23.11 -6.30 11.78
CA GLY A 402 -22.38 -7.39 12.41
C GLY A 402 -20.89 -7.07 12.60
N ASN A 403 -20.26 -7.81 13.52
CA ASN A 403 -18.83 -7.77 13.78
C ASN A 403 -18.25 -9.18 13.66
N LEU A 404 -17.03 -9.26 13.15
CA LEU A 404 -16.20 -10.47 13.13
C LEU A 404 -15.04 -10.33 14.10
N GLN A 405 -14.37 -11.44 14.32
CA GLN A 405 -13.13 -11.53 15.06
C GLN A 405 -12.10 -12.30 14.24
N LEU A 406 -10.82 -11.97 14.43
CA LEU A 406 -9.71 -12.61 13.74
C LEU A 406 -8.50 -12.69 14.65
N ALA A 407 -7.94 -13.89 14.77
CA ALA A 407 -6.60 -14.14 15.28
C ALA A 407 -5.65 -14.37 14.11
N VAL A 408 -4.55 -13.62 14.08
CA VAL A 408 -3.45 -13.79 13.13
C VAL A 408 -2.24 -14.24 13.91
N THR A 409 -1.80 -15.48 13.69
CA THR A 409 -0.63 -16.06 14.35
C THR A 409 0.52 -16.15 13.36
N VAL A 410 1.64 -15.53 13.68
CA VAL A 410 2.90 -15.75 12.97
C VAL A 410 3.78 -16.67 13.79
N ILE A 411 4.18 -17.77 13.17
CA ILE A 411 4.95 -18.86 13.77
C ILE A 411 6.33 -18.84 13.16
N PHE A 412 7.32 -18.63 13.99
CA PHE A 412 8.73 -18.73 13.66
C PHE A 412 9.24 -20.05 14.21
N THR A 413 9.78 -20.90 13.34
CA THR A 413 10.44 -22.13 13.76
C THR A 413 11.89 -22.07 13.33
N VAL A 414 12.79 -22.30 14.28
CA VAL A 414 14.23 -22.38 14.02
C VAL A 414 14.72 -23.73 14.48
N ASP A 415 15.43 -24.45 13.60
CA ASP A 415 16.07 -25.74 13.86
C ASP A 415 17.58 -25.52 13.93
N ILE A 416 17.99 -24.85 15.01
CA ILE A 416 19.38 -24.62 15.40
C ILE A 416 19.47 -25.01 16.87
N ASP A 417 20.59 -25.61 17.29
CA ASP A 417 20.84 -25.87 18.70
C ASP A 417 20.83 -24.56 19.49
N MET A 418 19.69 -24.30 20.14
CA MET A 418 19.44 -23.14 20.97
C MET A 418 19.50 -23.53 22.44
N THR A 419 20.08 -24.68 22.81
CA THR A 419 20.10 -25.16 24.21
C THR A 419 20.66 -24.08 25.14
N ASP A 420 21.78 -23.46 24.77
CA ASP A 420 22.40 -22.38 25.56
C ASP A 420 21.52 -21.12 25.67
N VAL A 421 20.74 -20.79 24.63
CA VAL A 421 19.78 -19.66 24.66
C VAL A 421 18.59 -20.03 25.53
N THR A 422 18.03 -21.21 25.32
CA THR A 422 16.87 -21.71 26.05
C THR A 422 17.21 -21.82 27.53
N ASP A 423 18.41 -22.31 27.89
CA ASP A 423 18.89 -22.40 29.26
C ASP A 423 19.15 -21.01 29.88
N ALA A 424 19.75 -20.07 29.14
CA ALA A 424 19.95 -18.69 29.61
C ALA A 424 18.62 -17.96 29.92
N PHE A 425 17.57 -18.26 29.16
CA PHE A 425 16.24 -17.64 29.33
C PHE A 425 15.25 -18.45 30.17
N THR A 426 15.51 -19.74 30.43
CA THR A 426 14.70 -20.57 31.34
C THR A 426 15.30 -20.64 32.75
N SER A 427 16.59 -20.38 32.91
CA SER A 427 17.24 -20.36 34.23
C SER A 427 17.25 -18.95 34.86
N LYS A 428 16.31 -18.76 35.80
CA LYS A 428 16.10 -17.58 36.67
C LYS A 428 15.56 -16.31 35.99
N GLU A 429 14.37 -15.88 36.44
CA GLU A 429 13.80 -14.52 36.44
C GLU A 429 13.82 -13.70 35.13
N ALA A 430 14.37 -14.25 34.04
CA ALA A 430 14.39 -13.71 32.70
C ALA A 430 13.11 -14.13 31.98
N LYS A 431 12.16 -13.20 31.87
CA LYS A 431 10.88 -13.45 31.23
C LYS A 431 11.09 -13.78 29.74
N VAL A 432 10.48 -14.88 29.31
CA VAL A 432 10.42 -15.45 27.95
C VAL A 432 10.23 -14.41 26.82
N VAL A 433 9.63 -13.27 27.13
CA VAL A 433 9.44 -12.11 26.25
C VAL A 433 10.75 -11.56 25.70
N GLY A 434 11.84 -11.50 26.49
CA GLY A 434 13.13 -10.99 26.01
C GLY A 434 13.72 -11.85 24.89
N ALA A 435 13.60 -13.17 25.02
CA ALA A 435 14.01 -14.12 23.98
C ALA A 435 13.13 -14.00 22.73
N VAL A 436 11.80 -13.88 22.92
CA VAL A 436 10.83 -13.68 21.84
C VAL A 436 11.18 -12.43 21.01
N LEU A 437 11.39 -11.31 21.67
CA LEU A 437 11.65 -10.03 21.02
C LEU A 437 13.00 -10.04 20.27
N GLY A 438 14.03 -10.68 20.85
CA GLY A 438 15.29 -10.91 20.15
C GLY A 438 15.13 -11.64 18.81
N PHE A 439 14.26 -12.65 18.74
CA PHE A 439 13.96 -13.36 17.49
C PHE A 439 13.28 -12.46 16.46
N VAL A 440 12.32 -11.62 16.88
CA VAL A 440 11.65 -10.64 16.00
C VAL A 440 12.66 -9.63 15.44
N PHE A 441 13.62 -9.19 16.25
CA PHE A 441 14.70 -8.30 15.82
C PHE A 441 15.64 -8.96 14.79
N LEU A 442 16.05 -10.22 15.02
CA LEU A 442 16.83 -10.98 14.06
C LEU A 442 16.12 -11.11 12.70
N LEU A 443 14.80 -11.25 12.71
CA LEU A 443 13.99 -11.29 11.49
C LEU A 443 14.00 -9.94 10.75
N ALA A 444 13.86 -8.84 11.48
CA ALA A 444 13.94 -7.49 10.90
C ALA A 444 15.33 -7.22 10.29
N LEU A 445 16.39 -7.70 10.92
CA LEU A 445 17.76 -7.67 10.39
C LEU A 445 17.89 -8.53 9.12
N ALA A 446 17.32 -9.74 9.12
CA ALA A 446 17.35 -10.65 7.97
C ALA A 446 16.82 -10.01 6.68
N VAL A 447 15.78 -9.18 6.80
CA VAL A 447 15.21 -8.40 5.69
C VAL A 447 16.20 -7.36 5.18
N LYS A 448 16.89 -6.67 6.07
CA LYS A 448 17.79 -5.56 5.75
C LYS A 448 19.16 -6.04 5.25
N THR A 449 19.64 -7.19 5.72
CA THR A 449 20.98 -7.71 5.43
C THR A 449 20.98 -9.25 5.26
N PRO A 450 20.48 -9.78 4.13
CA PRO A 450 20.30 -11.22 3.91
C PRO A 450 21.59 -12.06 4.06
N ALA A 451 22.75 -11.47 3.81
CA ALA A 451 24.05 -12.12 3.96
C ALA A 451 24.39 -12.47 5.42
N ILE A 452 23.92 -11.67 6.39
CA ILE A 452 24.24 -11.85 7.82
C ILE A 452 23.64 -13.17 8.31
N VAL A 453 22.38 -13.46 7.98
CA VAL A 453 21.64 -14.65 8.44
C VAL A 453 22.27 -15.96 7.99
N SER A 454 22.86 -15.98 6.80
CA SER A 454 23.50 -17.18 6.24
C SER A 454 24.77 -17.62 6.98
N GLY A 455 25.35 -16.75 7.83
CA GLY A 455 26.62 -16.98 8.51
C GLY A 455 26.57 -16.96 10.04
N ILE A 456 25.38 -16.86 10.67
CA ILE A 456 25.27 -16.75 12.13
C ILE A 456 25.58 -18.11 12.78
N ALA A 457 26.70 -18.19 13.51
CA ALA A 457 26.99 -19.29 14.42
C ALA A 457 26.11 -19.19 15.69
N VAL A 458 25.89 -20.31 16.40
CA VAL A 458 25.07 -20.35 17.63
C VAL A 458 25.48 -19.26 18.62
N ALA A 459 26.76 -19.10 18.92
CA ALA A 459 27.29 -18.06 19.82
C ALA A 459 26.99 -16.62 19.35
N SER A 460 26.98 -16.36 18.04
CA SER A 460 26.64 -15.06 17.46
C SER A 460 25.13 -14.80 17.54
N ALA A 461 24.29 -15.82 17.41
CA ALA A 461 22.85 -15.70 17.66
C ALA A 461 22.59 -15.32 19.12
N ILE A 462 23.30 -15.93 20.09
CA ILE A 462 23.19 -15.57 21.51
C ILE A 462 23.61 -14.11 21.74
N ALA A 463 24.74 -13.67 21.16
CA ALA A 463 25.22 -12.29 21.29
C ALA A 463 24.27 -11.27 20.64
N LEU A 464 23.64 -11.62 19.50
CA LEU A 464 22.62 -10.80 18.86
C LEU A 464 21.30 -10.78 19.66
N LEU A 465 20.98 -11.86 20.39
CA LEU A 465 19.79 -11.96 21.24
C LEU A 465 19.97 -11.30 22.63
N ILE A 466 21.18 -11.30 23.19
CA ILE A 466 21.48 -10.91 24.59
C ILE A 466 22.30 -9.60 24.70
N GLY A 467 22.95 -9.14 23.61
CA GLY A 467 23.43 -7.75 23.49
C GLY A 467 24.91 -7.47 23.72
N ASP A 468 25.83 -8.26 23.14
CA ASP A 468 27.28 -8.03 23.32
C ASP A 468 28.08 -7.71 22.02
N GLN A 469 27.41 -7.22 20.98
CA GLN A 469 28.11 -6.56 19.87
C GLN A 469 27.45 -5.22 19.58
N ASP A 470 28.22 -4.17 19.86
CA ASP A 470 28.01 -2.80 19.40
C ASP A 470 27.60 -2.81 17.93
N ASP A 471 26.59 -1.98 17.63
CA ASP A 471 26.10 -1.56 16.33
C ASP A 471 26.74 -2.27 15.11
N ILE A 472 25.91 -2.99 14.36
CA ILE A 472 26.19 -3.22 12.94
C ILE A 472 26.27 -1.82 12.33
N ASP A 473 27.51 -1.35 12.20
CA ASP A 473 27.89 -0.06 11.66
C ASP A 473 27.05 0.22 10.42
N ASP A 474 26.24 1.28 10.46
CA ASP A 474 25.39 1.78 9.36
C ASP A 474 26.25 2.36 8.20
N GLY A 475 27.49 1.88 8.08
CA GLY A 475 28.47 2.31 7.11
C GLY A 475 29.53 1.25 6.88
N SER A 476 29.37 0.43 5.83
CA SER A 476 30.52 0.00 5.05
C SER A 476 30.16 -0.45 3.63
N ALA A 477 30.53 0.45 2.70
CA ALA A 477 30.85 0.28 1.27
C ALA A 477 29.77 -0.14 0.27
#